data_AF-A0A9E1J3Z0-F1
#
_entry.id   AF-A0A9E1J3Z0-F1
#
_cell.length_a   1.000
_cell.length_b   1.000
_cell.length_c   1.000
_cell.angle_alpha   90.00
_cell.angle_beta   90.00
_cell.angle_gamma   90.00
#
_symmetry.space_group_name_H-M   'P 1'
#
loop_
_entity.id
_entity.type
_entity.pdbx_description
1 polymer ?
#
loop_
_entity_poly.entity_id
_entity_poly.type
_entity_poly.pdbx_seq_one_letter_code
_entity_poly.pdbx_strand_id
1 'polypeptide(L)'
;VPPAPVWPELRPLLAQSEIEPDTWGLLNHIKHLASQGTPRDNAVLATLWRHLAHWPGLLALIQTGFAPLRQDGTIMRAFGQVHELAQTEGARLAQLCPNEAAMPDDARKMIATYVGSPVAVAHMVTLGHALARWLETEANN
;
A
#
# COMPACT_ATOMS: atom_id res chain seq x y z
N VAL A 1 -19.46 8.38 25.91
CA VAL A 1 -18.33 7.99 25.02
C VAL A 1 -18.11 6.50 25.23
N PRO A 2 -18.19 5.65 24.19
CA PRO A 2 -17.85 4.24 24.35
C PRO A 2 -16.39 4.10 24.81
N PRO A 3 -16.05 3.07 25.60
CA PRO A 3 -14.67 2.84 26.01
C PRO A 3 -13.78 2.66 24.78
N ALA A 4 -12.55 3.17 24.86
CA ALA A 4 -11.58 2.96 23.79
C ALA A 4 -11.36 1.45 23.59
N PRO A 5 -11.30 0.97 22.33
CA PRO A 5 -11.00 -0.43 22.07
C PRO A 5 -9.61 -0.76 22.66
N VAL A 6 -9.54 -1.90 23.36
CA VAL A 6 -8.28 -2.43 23.87
C VAL A 6 -7.57 -3.11 22.71
N TRP A 7 -6.54 -2.47 22.19
CA TRP A 7 -5.71 -3.04 21.12
C TRP A 7 -4.67 -4.00 21.72
N PRO A 8 -4.39 -5.14 21.07
CA PRO A 8 -3.25 -5.96 21.44
C PRO A 8 -1.94 -5.21 21.21
N GLU A 9 -0.87 -5.60 21.91
CA GLU A 9 0.46 -5.05 21.65
C GLU A 9 0.87 -5.32 20.20
N LEU A 10 1.25 -4.24 19.50
CA LEU A 10 1.77 -4.33 18.14
C LEU A 10 3.18 -4.92 18.18
N ARG A 11 3.42 -5.97 17.38
CA ARG A 11 4.77 -6.52 17.22
C ARG A 11 5.71 -5.45 16.64
N PRO A 12 6.97 -5.42 17.09
CA PRO A 12 7.94 -4.47 16.57
C PRO A 12 8.20 -4.70 15.08
N LEU A 13 8.50 -3.62 14.37
CA LEU A 13 8.81 -3.65 12.96
C LEU A 13 10.21 -4.21 12.73
N LEU A 14 10.31 -5.42 12.16
CA LEU A 14 11.59 -6.07 11.87
C LEU A 14 12.43 -5.24 10.89
N ALA A 15 13.69 -4.99 11.22
CA ALA A 15 14.70 -4.53 10.28
C ALA A 15 14.90 -5.57 9.16
N GLN A 16 15.37 -5.13 8.00
CA GLN A 16 15.55 -6.03 6.87
C GLN A 16 16.51 -7.20 7.20
N SER A 17 17.55 -6.96 7.98
CA SER A 17 18.50 -8.00 8.42
C SER A 17 17.90 -9.04 9.37
N GLU A 18 16.73 -8.77 9.94
CA GLU A 18 16.01 -9.67 10.86
C GLU A 18 14.94 -10.49 10.13
N ILE A 19 14.76 -10.27 8.82
CA ILE A 19 13.77 -10.98 8.00
C ILE A 19 14.47 -12.10 7.25
N GLU A 20 13.98 -13.33 7.43
CA GLU A 20 14.47 -14.51 6.71
C GLU A 20 14.42 -14.29 5.18
N PRO A 21 15.43 -14.76 4.41
CA PRO A 21 15.53 -14.50 2.97
C PRO A 21 14.28 -14.87 2.18
N ASP A 22 13.65 -16.00 2.49
CA ASP A 22 12.43 -16.46 1.82
C ASP A 22 11.25 -15.51 2.08
N THR A 23 11.12 -15.05 3.33
CA THR A 23 10.10 -14.07 3.73
C THR A 23 10.34 -12.73 3.03
N TRP A 24 11.59 -12.31 2.91
CA TRP A 24 11.96 -11.13 2.13
C TRP A 24 11.62 -11.29 0.64
N GLY A 25 11.78 -12.50 0.08
CA GLY A 25 11.32 -12.85 -1.25
C GLY A 25 9.81 -12.65 -1.44
N LEU A 26 9.00 -13.13 -0.50
CA LEU A 26 7.54 -12.91 -0.51
C LEU A 26 7.17 -11.43 -0.47
N LEU A 27 7.84 -10.65 0.38
CA LEU A 27 7.62 -9.20 0.48
C LEU A 27 7.96 -8.48 -0.83
N ASN A 28 9.04 -8.87 -1.50
CA ASN A 28 9.38 -8.32 -2.82
C ASN A 28 8.33 -8.69 -3.86
N HIS A 29 7.80 -9.91 -3.87
CA HIS A 29 6.70 -10.28 -4.76
C HIS A 29 5.45 -9.44 -4.53
N ILE A 30 5.08 -9.19 -3.27
CA ILE A 30 3.94 -8.34 -2.91
C ILE A 30 4.18 -6.89 -3.34
N LYS A 31 5.37 -6.34 -3.08
CA LYS A 31 5.79 -5.03 -3.60
C LYS A 31 5.63 -4.98 -5.13
N HIS A 32 5.95 -6.07 -5.83
CA HIS A 32 5.79 -6.12 -7.28
C HIS A 32 4.32 -6.15 -7.73
N LEU A 33 3.38 -6.69 -6.93
CA LEU A 33 1.93 -6.60 -7.26
C LEU A 33 1.52 -5.18 -7.63
N ALA A 34 2.19 -4.18 -7.06
CA ALA A 34 1.99 -2.77 -7.31
C ALA A 34 2.88 -2.11 -8.35
N SER A 35 3.93 -2.77 -8.86
CA SER A 35 4.83 -2.16 -9.85
C SER A 35 4.42 -2.45 -11.30
N GLN A 36 4.39 -1.41 -12.12
CA GLN A 36 4.41 -1.51 -13.58
C GLN A 36 5.86 -1.43 -14.08
N GLY A 37 6.30 -2.41 -14.86
CA GLY A 37 7.66 -2.44 -15.45
C GLY A 37 8.72 -3.14 -14.59
N THR A 38 10.00 -2.91 -14.93
CA THR A 38 11.15 -3.58 -14.31
C THR A 38 11.20 -3.33 -12.80
N PRO A 39 11.41 -4.37 -11.97
CA PRO A 39 11.75 -4.24 -10.56
C PRO A 39 12.74 -3.11 -10.32
N ARG A 40 12.36 -2.12 -9.49
CA ARG A 40 13.33 -1.16 -8.96
C ARG A 40 13.86 -1.69 -7.64
N ASP A 41 15.15 -1.97 -7.61
CA ASP A 41 15.87 -2.46 -6.42
C ASP A 41 15.70 -1.51 -5.22
N ASN A 42 15.53 -0.21 -5.47
CA ASN A 42 15.39 0.82 -4.44
C ASN A 42 13.94 1.20 -4.07
N ALA A 43 12.92 0.51 -4.60
CA ALA A 43 11.55 0.85 -4.22
C ALA A 43 11.29 0.43 -2.75
N VAL A 44 10.88 1.40 -1.92
CA VAL A 44 10.67 1.24 -0.48
C VAL A 44 9.49 0.30 -0.23
N LEU A 45 9.72 -0.77 0.53
CA LEU A 45 8.64 -1.65 1.00
C LEU A 45 7.78 -0.90 2.02
N ALA A 46 6.46 -0.89 1.81
CA ALA A 46 5.54 -0.26 2.76
C ALA A 46 5.71 -0.85 4.15
N THR A 47 5.65 0.00 5.17
CA THR A 47 5.69 -0.43 6.59
C THR A 47 4.60 -1.44 6.91
N LEU A 48 3.42 -1.32 6.29
CA LEU A 48 2.33 -2.31 6.39
C LEU A 48 2.80 -3.72 6.01
N TRP A 49 3.32 -3.88 4.78
CA TRP A 49 3.76 -5.18 4.29
C TRP A 49 4.92 -5.73 5.11
N ARG A 50 5.86 -4.87 5.52
CA ARG A 50 6.99 -5.29 6.35
C ARG A 50 6.57 -5.75 7.75
N HIS A 51 5.51 -5.19 8.34
CA HIS A 51 4.95 -5.73 9.59
C HIS A 51 4.39 -7.15 9.42
N LEU A 52 3.91 -7.50 8.23
CA LEU A 52 3.40 -8.85 7.97
C LEU A 52 4.51 -9.91 7.82
N ALA A 53 5.80 -9.52 7.88
CA ALA A 53 6.93 -10.44 7.92
C ALA A 53 6.88 -11.42 9.11
N HIS A 54 6.17 -11.07 10.19
CA HIS A 54 5.91 -11.98 11.31
C HIS A 54 5.02 -13.18 10.95
N TRP A 55 4.35 -13.16 9.79
CA TRP A 55 3.43 -14.19 9.33
C TRP A 55 3.73 -14.60 7.88
N PRO A 56 4.84 -15.31 7.62
CA PRO A 56 5.24 -15.70 6.26
C PRO A 56 4.18 -16.55 5.53
N GLY A 57 3.43 -17.39 6.26
CA GLY A 57 2.30 -18.14 5.69
C GLY A 57 1.20 -17.23 5.13
N LEU A 58 0.88 -16.13 5.81
CA LEU A 58 -0.07 -15.14 5.31
C LEU A 58 0.47 -14.43 4.06
N LEU A 59 1.76 -14.08 4.05
CA LEU A 59 2.39 -13.48 2.86
C LEU A 59 2.32 -14.40 1.64
N ALA A 60 2.52 -15.70 1.83
CA ALA A 60 2.38 -16.69 0.77
C ALA A 60 0.94 -16.75 0.23
N LEU A 61 -0.07 -16.72 1.11
CA LEU A 61 -1.48 -16.67 0.72
C LEU A 61 -1.84 -15.39 -0.05
N ILE A 62 -1.34 -14.24 0.39
CA ILE A 62 -1.55 -12.96 -0.30
C ILE A 62 -0.97 -13.05 -1.72
N GLN A 63 0.26 -13.57 -1.86
CA GLN A 63 0.90 -13.72 -3.16
C GLN A 63 0.07 -14.62 -4.09
N THR A 64 -0.34 -15.79 -3.64
CA THR A 64 -1.07 -16.76 -4.47
C THR A 64 -2.48 -16.27 -4.79
N GLY A 65 -3.19 -15.70 -3.81
CA GLY A 65 -4.55 -15.18 -3.99
C GLY A 65 -4.63 -13.98 -4.93
N PHE A 66 -3.65 -13.07 -4.89
CA PHE A 66 -3.63 -11.88 -5.75
C PHE A 66 -2.96 -12.08 -7.10
N ALA A 67 -2.25 -13.20 -7.33
CA ALA A 67 -1.59 -13.44 -8.61
C ALA A 67 -2.54 -13.45 -9.82
N PRO A 68 -3.71 -14.11 -9.81
CA PRO A 68 -4.64 -14.08 -10.94
C PRO A 68 -5.19 -12.67 -11.22
N LEU A 69 -5.54 -11.93 -10.16
CA LEU A 69 -6.08 -10.56 -10.25
C LEU A 69 -5.04 -9.55 -10.77
N ARG A 70 -3.76 -9.88 -10.61
CA ARG A 70 -2.67 -9.12 -11.21
C ARG A 70 -2.55 -9.44 -12.70
N GLN A 71 -2.61 -10.72 -13.06
CA GLN A 71 -2.48 -11.19 -14.44
C GLN A 71 -3.60 -10.67 -15.35
N ASP A 72 -4.83 -10.62 -14.84
CA ASP A 72 -5.99 -10.11 -15.59
C ASP A 72 -6.16 -8.58 -15.55
N GLY A 73 -5.24 -7.89 -14.86
CA GLY A 73 -5.21 -6.42 -14.74
C GLY A 73 -6.21 -5.83 -13.76
N THR A 74 -6.99 -6.63 -13.04
CA THR A 74 -7.99 -6.16 -12.05
C THR A 74 -7.36 -5.29 -10.97
N ILE A 75 -6.20 -5.70 -10.44
CA ILE A 75 -5.46 -4.91 -9.44
C ILE A 75 -5.05 -3.55 -10.02
N MET A 76 -4.56 -3.50 -11.26
CA MET A 76 -4.13 -2.25 -11.89
C MET A 76 -5.29 -1.28 -12.12
N ARG A 77 -6.44 -1.79 -12.56
CA ARG A 77 -7.66 -0.99 -12.70
C ARG A 77 -8.11 -0.41 -11.35
N ALA A 78 -8.11 -1.23 -10.30
CA ALA A 78 -8.47 -0.79 -8.96
C ALA A 78 -7.53 0.31 -8.42
N PHE A 79 -6.23 0.24 -8.72
CA PHE A 79 -5.29 1.31 -8.36
C PHE A 79 -5.58 2.60 -9.10
N GLY A 80 -5.89 2.53 -10.40
CA GLY A 80 -6.31 3.68 -11.19
C GLY A 80 -7.54 4.37 -10.59
N GLN A 81 -8.58 3.60 -10.28
CA GLN A 81 -9.82 4.12 -9.70
C GLN A 81 -9.61 4.82 -8.35
N VAL A 82 -8.84 4.23 -7.43
CA VAL A 82 -8.54 4.86 -6.13
C VAL A 82 -7.67 6.10 -6.31
N HIS A 83 -6.74 6.08 -7.27
CA HIS A 83 -5.91 7.25 -7.57
C HIS A 83 -6.72 8.41 -8.18
N GLU A 84 -7.65 8.13 -9.10
CA GLU A 84 -8.57 9.13 -9.66
C GLU A 84 -9.46 9.75 -8.59
N LEU A 85 -9.99 8.93 -7.67
CA LEU A 85 -10.79 9.40 -6.54
C LEU A 85 -9.95 10.33 -5.63
N ALA A 86 -8.72 9.93 -5.31
CA ALA A 86 -7.82 10.74 -4.49
C ALA A 86 -7.46 12.07 -5.16
N GLN A 87 -7.23 12.08 -6.48
CA GLN A 87 -6.98 13.32 -7.22
C GLN A 87 -8.19 14.26 -7.21
N THR A 88 -9.40 13.69 -7.40
CA THR A 88 -10.66 14.46 -7.39
C THR A 88 -10.89 15.12 -6.04
N GLU A 89 -10.77 14.36 -4.95
CA GLU A 89 -10.92 14.92 -3.60
C GLU A 89 -9.80 15.90 -3.25
N GLY A 90 -8.56 15.62 -3.68
CA GLY A 90 -7.43 16.52 -3.49
C GLY A 90 -7.63 17.87 -4.17
N ALA A 91 -8.14 17.89 -5.41
CA ALA A 91 -8.47 19.11 -6.12
C ALA A 91 -9.58 19.91 -5.42
N ARG A 92 -10.59 19.23 -4.89
CA ARG A 92 -11.67 19.87 -4.11
C ARG A 92 -11.13 20.50 -2.83
N LEU A 93 -10.25 19.81 -2.10
CA LEU A 93 -9.61 20.35 -0.89
C LEU A 93 -8.71 21.55 -1.21
N ALA A 94 -7.96 21.50 -2.32
CA ALA A 94 -7.08 22.59 -2.73
C ALA A 94 -7.83 23.92 -2.96
N GLN A 95 -9.08 23.87 -3.44
CA GLN A 95 -9.93 25.06 -3.61
C GLN A 95 -10.34 25.73 -2.28
N LEU A 96 -10.25 25.00 -1.16
CA LEU A 96 -10.59 25.49 0.17
C LEU A 96 -9.39 26.07 0.92
N CYS A 97 -8.17 25.84 0.42
CA CYS A 97 -6.95 26.31 1.06
C CYS A 97 -6.59 27.72 0.55
N PRO A 98 -6.29 28.68 1.45
CA PRO A 98 -5.79 29.99 1.04
C PRO A 98 -4.43 29.84 0.36
N ASN A 99 -4.23 30.57 -0.74
CA ASN A 99 -3.02 30.50 -1.56
C ASN A 99 -1.92 31.41 -0.97
N GLU A 100 -1.49 31.11 0.26
CA GLU A 100 -0.64 32.01 1.05
C GLU A 100 0.75 31.42 1.36
N ALA A 101 0.95 30.12 1.13
CA ALA A 101 2.22 29.47 1.46
C ALA A 101 3.22 29.53 0.29
N ALA A 102 4.30 30.29 0.46
CA ALA A 102 5.48 30.19 -0.39
C ALA A 102 6.17 28.84 -0.14
N MET A 103 6.11 27.94 -1.13
CA MET A 103 6.77 26.63 -1.09
C MET A 103 7.93 26.61 -2.11
N PRO A 104 9.13 26.12 -1.72
CA PRO A 104 10.22 25.90 -2.65
C PRO A 104 9.82 24.95 -3.80
N ASP A 105 10.28 25.24 -5.01
CA ASP A 105 9.91 24.46 -6.20
C ASP A 105 10.31 22.98 -6.10
N ASP A 106 11.44 22.69 -5.47
CA ASP A 106 11.90 21.31 -5.25
C ASP A 106 10.94 20.51 -4.37
N ALA A 107 10.40 21.13 -3.32
CA ALA A 107 9.41 20.50 -2.45
C ALA A 107 8.10 20.25 -3.21
N ARG A 108 7.64 21.23 -4.00
CA ARG A 108 6.45 21.10 -4.85
C ARG A 108 6.61 19.97 -5.85
N LYS A 109 7.76 19.89 -6.53
CA LYS A 109 8.07 18.86 -7.51
C LYS A 109 8.16 17.47 -6.87
N MET A 110 8.77 17.37 -5.69
CA MET A 110 8.85 16.11 -4.93
C MET A 110 7.45 15.59 -4.59
N ILE A 111 6.58 16.44 -4.02
CA ILE A 111 5.21 16.07 -3.68
C ILE A 111 4.45 15.64 -4.95
N ALA A 112 4.46 16.47 -6.00
CA ALA A 112 3.75 16.17 -7.25
C ALA A 112 4.21 14.84 -7.87
N THR A 113 5.52 14.56 -7.86
CA THR A 113 6.07 13.30 -8.36
C THR A 113 5.64 12.12 -7.51
N TYR A 114 5.64 12.27 -6.18
CA TYR A 114 5.27 11.19 -5.26
C TYR A 114 3.76 10.85 -5.34
N VAL A 115 2.90 11.87 -5.33
CA VAL A 115 1.44 11.67 -5.26
C VAL A 115 0.81 11.41 -6.63
N GLY A 116 1.42 11.87 -7.73
CA GLY A 116 0.89 11.74 -9.09
C GLY A 116 0.99 10.35 -9.69
N SER A 117 1.47 9.36 -8.94
CA SER A 117 1.63 7.98 -9.40
C SER A 117 0.57 7.07 -8.79
N PRO A 118 -0.23 6.33 -9.60
CA PRO A 118 -1.21 5.37 -9.09
C PRO A 118 -0.55 4.19 -8.36
N VAL A 119 0.75 3.98 -8.58
CA VAL A 119 1.54 2.93 -7.93
C VAL A 119 2.27 3.42 -6.67
N ALA A 120 1.99 4.63 -6.18
CA ALA A 120 2.49 5.12 -4.89
C ALA A 120 1.54 4.72 -3.74
N VAL A 121 0.87 5.67 -3.08
CA VAL A 121 0.05 5.36 -1.88
C VAL A 121 -1.22 4.59 -2.22
N ALA A 122 -1.82 4.84 -3.39
CA ALA A 122 -3.10 4.23 -3.79
C ALA A 122 -3.04 2.70 -3.78
N HIS A 123 -1.92 2.09 -4.22
CA HIS A 123 -1.81 0.62 -4.19
C HIS A 123 -1.84 0.04 -2.77
N MET A 124 -1.23 0.73 -1.80
CA MET A 124 -1.12 0.22 -0.43
C MET A 124 -2.49 0.15 0.21
N VAL A 125 -3.28 1.22 0.02
CA VAL A 125 -4.65 1.32 0.52
C VAL A 125 -5.54 0.29 -0.16
N THR A 126 -5.47 0.17 -1.48
CA THR A 126 -6.32 -0.76 -2.24
C THR A 126 -6.06 -2.22 -1.88
N LEU A 127 -4.79 -2.66 -1.88
CA LEU A 127 -4.44 -4.03 -1.53
C LEU A 127 -4.72 -4.34 -0.05
N GLY A 128 -4.47 -3.39 0.85
CA GLY A 128 -4.79 -3.55 2.26
C GLY A 128 -6.28 -3.76 2.51
N HIS A 129 -7.14 -2.95 1.86
CA HIS A 129 -8.59 -3.13 1.95
C HIS A 129 -9.06 -4.42 1.30
N ALA A 130 -8.50 -4.80 0.15
CA ALA A 130 -8.83 -6.06 -0.51
C ALA A 130 -8.52 -7.25 0.40
N LEU A 131 -7.36 -7.25 1.07
CA LEU A 131 -6.98 -8.28 2.03
C LEU A 131 -7.93 -8.31 3.23
N ALA A 132 -8.22 -7.16 3.84
CA ALA A 132 -9.13 -7.09 4.98
C ALA A 132 -10.50 -7.70 4.65
N ARG A 133 -11.09 -7.32 3.51
CA ARG A 133 -12.39 -7.85 3.05
C ARG A 133 -12.34 -9.33 2.70
N TRP A 134 -11.23 -9.81 2.15
CA TRP A 134 -11.04 -11.22 1.89
C TRP A 134 -11.05 -12.02 3.20
N LEU A 135 -10.28 -11.59 4.20
CA LEU A 135 -10.23 -12.24 5.51
C LEU A 135 -11.57 -12.21 6.25
N GLU A 136 -12.33 -11.12 6.14
CA GLU A 136 -13.71 -11.04 6.67
C GLU A 136 -14.66 -12.04 6.00
N THR A 137 -14.50 -12.29 4.70
CA THR A 137 -15.34 -13.23 3.97
C THR A 137 -15.05 -14.67 4.41
N GLU A 138 -13.78 -15.02 4.60
CA GLU A 138 -13.37 -16.34 5.10
C GLU A 138 -13.81 -16.58 6.55
N ALA A 139 -13.83 -15.55 7.40
CA ALA A 139 -14.26 -15.67 8.79
C ALA A 139 -15.77 -15.88 8.98
N ASN A 140 -16.57 -15.58 7.94
CA ASN A 140 -18.03 -15.71 7.95
C ASN A 140 -18.54 -16.96 7.21
N ASN A 141 -17.63 -17.78 6.67
CA ASN A 141 -17.91 -19.08 6.03
C ASN A 141 -17.51 -20.25 6.95
#